data_AF-A0A5C3NKZ8-F1
#
_entry.id   AF-A0A5C3NKZ8-F1
#
_cell.length_a   1.000
_cell.length_b   1.000
_cell.length_c   1.000
_cell.angle_alpha   90.00
_cell.angle_beta   90.00
_cell.angle_gamma   90.00
#
_symmetry.space_group_name_H-M   'P 1'
#
loop_
_entity.id
_entity.type
_entity.pdbx_description
1 polymer ?
#
loop_
_entity_poly.entity_id
_entity_poly.type
_entity_poly.pdbx_seq_one_letter_code
_entity_poly.pdbx_strand_id
1 'polypeptide(L)'
;MSSTATPHSETPATSPPPSTPELGGASLPASSPNGAAPSQHPSSLPSVSSVDPAAFSRVDAANCTPDIDRVIEYLMKHESWGPVWEHLVATYVEIERFAQFQTSGSLLSPTEGRPSEVAAWMKRARKLVDFNIDDVDQFGENWLCWWRNNQSDDWSALNVTGPNGIRLFLLTLAWWGSTLDEADDDERVIVFVDALEEVRVVFDHVLLATSQESEAVEVDEPEVPASQSRKRRRGTVSSSSVKKAKKGGKK
;
A
#
# COMPACT_ATOMS: atom_id res chain seq x y z
N MET A 1 -8.56 -50.64 18.02
CA MET A 1 -7.74 -51.28 16.96
C MET A 1 -8.67 -51.65 15.82
N SER A 2 -8.90 -50.72 14.89
CA SER A 2 -9.67 -50.97 13.67
C SER A 2 -9.01 -50.20 12.55
N SER A 3 -8.15 -50.89 11.81
CA SER A 3 -7.51 -50.44 10.58
C SER A 3 -8.53 -50.49 9.45
N THR A 4 -8.69 -49.39 8.73
CA THR A 4 -9.42 -49.36 7.46
C THR A 4 -8.46 -48.85 6.41
N ALA A 5 -8.03 -49.77 5.54
CA ALA A 5 -7.17 -49.51 4.40
C ALA A 5 -8.00 -48.94 3.25
N THR A 6 -7.48 -47.90 2.59
CA THR A 6 -8.07 -47.31 1.38
C THR A 6 -7.11 -47.52 0.21
N PRO A 7 -7.59 -47.95 -0.97
CA PRO A 7 -6.75 -48.43 -2.05
C PRO A 7 -6.15 -47.32 -2.92
N HIS A 8 -4.96 -47.66 -3.46
CA HIS A 8 -4.23 -46.97 -4.51
C HIS A 8 -5.08 -46.74 -5.78
N SER A 9 -4.86 -45.62 -6.46
CA SER A 9 -5.24 -45.42 -7.85
C SER A 9 -4.07 -44.88 -8.64
N GLU A 10 -3.83 -45.56 -9.76
CA GLU A 10 -2.73 -45.44 -10.69
C GLU A 10 -2.74 -44.13 -11.49
N THR A 11 -1.53 -43.71 -11.87
CA THR A 11 -1.21 -42.69 -12.88
C THR A 11 -1.68 -43.13 -14.28
N PRO A 12 -1.90 -42.18 -15.22
CA PRO A 12 -0.93 -42.13 -16.32
C PRO A 12 -0.70 -40.76 -17.00
N ALA A 13 0.38 -40.77 -17.78
CA ALA A 13 0.60 -40.03 -19.03
C ALA A 13 1.28 -38.65 -18.97
N THR A 14 2.61 -38.73 -18.89
CA THR A 14 3.60 -37.87 -19.54
C THR A 14 3.20 -37.47 -20.96
N SER A 15 3.19 -36.16 -21.25
CA SER A 15 3.19 -35.62 -22.61
C SER A 15 4.47 -34.78 -22.83
N PRO A 16 5.13 -34.90 -24.00
CA PRO A 16 6.41 -34.27 -24.31
C PRO A 16 6.30 -32.77 -24.67
N PRO A 17 7.41 -32.00 -24.56
CA PRO A 17 7.44 -30.57 -24.86
C PRO A 17 7.55 -30.28 -26.38
N PRO A 18 6.94 -29.19 -26.89
CA PRO A 18 7.18 -28.71 -28.24
C PRO A 18 8.50 -27.94 -28.35
N SER A 19 9.18 -28.19 -29.47
CA SER A 19 10.52 -27.75 -29.83
C SER A 19 10.69 -26.24 -30.02
N THR A 20 11.82 -25.74 -29.52
CA THR A 20 12.41 -24.43 -29.76
C THR A 20 12.87 -24.28 -31.22
N PRO A 21 12.49 -23.20 -31.94
CA PRO A 21 13.20 -22.77 -33.13
C PRO A 21 14.38 -21.86 -32.76
N GLU A 22 15.57 -22.41 -33.00
CA GLU A 22 16.87 -21.74 -33.06
C GLU A 22 16.98 -20.86 -34.32
N LEU A 23 17.91 -19.90 -34.28
CA LEU A 23 18.54 -19.16 -35.38
C LEU A 23 17.98 -17.76 -35.74
N GLY A 24 18.81 -16.77 -35.46
CA GLY A 24 18.68 -15.42 -35.99
C GLY A 24 19.79 -14.50 -35.49
N GLY A 25 21.04 -14.79 -35.86
CA GLY A 25 22.16 -13.88 -35.61
C GLY A 25 21.96 -12.55 -36.32
N ALA A 26 22.22 -11.45 -35.61
CA ALA A 26 22.37 -10.13 -36.22
C ALA A 26 23.52 -9.39 -35.55
N SER A 27 24.43 -8.94 -36.42
CA SER A 27 25.72 -8.33 -36.16
C SER A 27 25.66 -7.06 -35.32
N LEU A 28 26.69 -6.89 -34.47
CA LEU A 28 27.06 -5.63 -33.84
C LEU A 28 27.75 -4.70 -34.85
N PRO A 29 27.30 -3.45 -35.04
CA PRO A 29 28.14 -2.39 -35.55
C PRO A 29 28.83 -1.64 -34.40
N ALA A 30 30.16 -1.68 -34.40
CA ALA A 30 31.02 -0.78 -33.67
C ALA A 30 31.06 0.61 -34.35
N SER A 31 30.94 1.68 -33.57
CA SER A 31 31.31 3.09 -33.83
C SER A 31 30.81 3.92 -32.63
N SER A 32 31.41 4.98 -32.10
CA SER A 32 32.71 5.63 -32.12
C SER A 32 32.65 6.67 -30.98
N PRO A 33 33.78 7.12 -30.41
CA PRO A 33 33.81 8.07 -29.31
C PRO A 33 33.88 9.51 -29.85
N ASN A 34 32.94 10.38 -29.48
CA ASN A 34 33.20 11.84 -29.46
C ASN A 34 32.03 12.61 -28.85
N GLY A 35 32.37 13.55 -27.96
CA GLY A 35 31.46 14.61 -27.53
C GLY A 35 31.57 14.98 -26.06
N ALA A 36 32.73 15.50 -25.64
CA ALA A 36 32.83 16.24 -24.39
C ALA A 36 31.97 17.51 -24.50
N ALA A 37 30.88 17.56 -23.75
CA ALA A 37 30.03 18.74 -23.56
C ALA A 37 30.22 19.30 -22.15
N PRO A 38 30.12 20.63 -21.95
CA PRO A 38 30.56 21.32 -20.75
C PRO A 38 29.61 21.10 -19.56
N SER A 39 30.21 20.83 -18.40
CA SER A 39 29.56 20.81 -17.07
C SER A 39 28.70 22.04 -16.86
N GLN A 40 27.39 21.84 -16.82
CA GLN A 40 26.46 22.77 -16.19
C GLN A 40 26.30 22.35 -14.73
N HIS A 41 26.42 23.34 -13.86
CA HIS A 41 26.47 23.21 -12.41
C HIS A 41 25.22 22.55 -11.85
N PRO A 42 25.34 21.71 -10.81
CA PRO A 42 24.18 21.14 -10.14
C PRO A 42 23.40 22.27 -9.47
N SER A 43 22.14 22.41 -9.85
CA SER A 43 21.13 23.15 -9.11
C SER A 43 21.13 22.66 -7.66
N SER A 44 21.51 23.55 -6.75
CA SER A 44 21.42 23.32 -5.31
C SER A 44 19.97 23.01 -4.97
N LEU A 45 19.69 21.74 -4.67
CA LEU A 45 18.42 21.32 -4.10
C LEU A 45 18.16 22.17 -2.84
N PRO A 46 16.93 22.64 -2.61
CA PRO A 46 16.59 23.34 -1.39
C PRO A 46 16.97 22.44 -0.21
N SER A 47 17.78 22.99 0.69
CA SER A 47 18.20 22.33 1.92
C SER A 47 16.96 22.09 2.75
N VAL A 48 16.37 20.91 2.61
CA VAL A 48 15.21 20.48 3.39
C VAL A 48 15.66 20.46 4.83
N SER A 49 15.09 21.35 5.64
CA SER A 49 15.34 21.42 7.08
C SER A 49 15.19 20.01 7.64
N SER A 50 16.25 19.48 8.24
CA SER A 50 16.30 18.14 8.82
C SER A 50 15.25 18.03 9.91
N VAL A 51 14.03 17.62 9.55
CA VAL A 51 13.01 17.20 10.51
C VAL A 51 13.62 16.05 11.29
N ASP A 52 13.68 16.20 12.61
CA ASP A 52 14.29 15.20 13.49
C ASP A 52 13.54 13.87 13.31
N PRO A 53 14.17 12.83 12.74
CA PRO A 53 13.50 11.55 12.48
C PRO A 53 13.00 10.87 13.77
N ALA A 54 13.47 11.32 14.94
CA ALA A 54 13.00 10.82 16.23
C ALA A 54 11.57 11.26 16.60
N ALA A 55 10.99 12.25 15.93
CA ALA A 55 9.68 12.79 16.31
C ALA A 55 8.52 11.78 16.13
N PHE A 56 8.68 10.77 15.25
CA PHE A 56 7.62 9.82 14.90
C PHE A 56 7.89 8.39 15.34
N SER A 57 8.84 8.17 16.25
CA SER A 57 9.25 6.80 16.63
C SER A 57 8.24 6.03 17.47
N ARG A 58 7.07 6.59 17.80
CA ARG A 58 6.07 5.91 18.62
C ARG A 58 4.67 6.07 18.05
N VAL A 59 3.98 4.95 17.87
CA VAL A 59 2.59 4.91 17.45
C VAL A 59 1.70 5.54 18.52
N ASP A 60 1.06 6.66 18.19
CA ASP A 60 0.02 7.28 19.03
C ASP A 60 -1.38 6.85 18.57
N ALA A 61 -1.92 5.82 19.21
CA ALA A 61 -3.28 5.34 18.95
C ALA A 61 -4.37 6.26 19.52
N ALA A 62 -4.03 7.38 20.18
CA ALA A 62 -5.05 8.28 20.71
C ALA A 62 -5.93 8.84 19.58
N ASN A 63 -7.25 8.79 19.82
CA ASN A 63 -8.29 9.27 18.90
C ASN A 63 -8.38 8.53 17.55
N CYS A 64 -7.74 7.36 17.42
CA CYS A 64 -7.93 6.51 16.25
C CYS A 64 -9.35 5.93 16.21
N THR A 65 -9.84 5.62 15.01
CA THR A 65 -11.11 4.90 14.88
C THR A 65 -10.93 3.44 15.29
N PRO A 66 -12.00 2.73 15.74
CA PRO A 66 -11.88 1.33 16.12
C PRO A 66 -11.39 0.38 15.01
N ASP A 67 -11.49 0.77 13.74
CA ASP A 67 -10.92 -0.01 12.64
C ASP A 67 -9.41 0.17 12.56
N ILE A 68 -8.92 1.42 12.67
CA ILE A 68 -7.49 1.73 12.70
C ILE A 68 -6.83 1.10 13.92
N ASP A 69 -7.46 1.15 15.10
CA ASP A 69 -6.95 0.49 16.31
C ASP A 69 -6.69 -1.00 16.10
N ARG A 70 -7.61 -1.71 15.43
CA ARG A 70 -7.45 -3.14 15.11
C ARG A 70 -6.32 -3.40 14.12
N VAL A 71 -6.09 -2.47 13.20
CA VAL A 71 -4.97 -2.55 12.25
C VAL A 71 -3.66 -2.36 12.98
N ILE A 72 -3.56 -1.34 13.83
CA ILE A 72 -2.37 -1.09 14.66
C ILE A 72 -2.09 -2.32 15.54
N GLU A 73 -3.11 -2.82 16.25
CA GLU A 73 -2.99 -4.01 17.09
C GLU A 73 -2.49 -5.21 16.28
N TYR A 74 -2.97 -5.38 15.05
CA TYR A 74 -2.50 -6.45 14.17
C TYR A 74 -1.05 -6.24 13.73
N LEU A 75 -0.70 -5.07 13.21
CA LEU A 75 0.64 -4.76 12.70
C LEU A 75 1.73 -4.77 13.80
N MET A 76 1.36 -4.37 15.02
CA MET A 76 2.29 -4.31 16.16
C MET A 76 2.49 -5.64 16.88
N LYS A 77 1.86 -6.73 16.44
CA LYS A 77 2.15 -8.08 16.98
C LYS A 77 3.59 -8.53 16.73
N HIS A 78 4.25 -7.93 15.75
CA HIS A 78 5.60 -8.28 15.31
C HIS A 78 6.63 -7.29 15.85
N GLU A 79 6.78 -7.26 17.18
CA GLU A 79 7.73 -6.36 17.87
C GLU A 79 9.21 -6.65 17.51
N SER A 80 9.50 -7.80 16.89
CA SER A 80 10.84 -8.24 16.51
C SER A 80 11.41 -7.57 15.26
N TRP A 81 10.60 -6.92 14.42
CA TRP A 81 11.08 -6.33 13.16
C TRP A 81 11.77 -4.98 13.31
N GLY A 82 11.89 -4.50 14.56
CA GLY A 82 12.73 -3.38 14.92
C GLY A 82 12.14 -2.00 14.59
N PRO A 83 12.92 -0.94 14.81
CA PRO A 83 12.43 0.44 14.83
C PRO A 83 11.96 0.96 13.47
N VAL A 84 12.46 0.40 12.35
CA VAL A 84 12.01 0.79 11.01
C VAL A 84 10.53 0.41 10.80
N TRP A 85 10.13 -0.78 11.28
CA TRP A 85 8.74 -1.21 11.24
C TRP A 85 7.84 -0.36 12.13
N GLU A 86 8.26 -0.08 13.36
CA GLU A 86 7.51 0.78 14.28
C GLU A 86 7.28 2.18 13.70
N HIS A 87 8.32 2.76 13.08
CA HIS A 87 8.23 4.04 12.37
C HIS A 87 7.25 3.98 11.21
N LEU A 88 7.30 2.95 10.38
CA LEU A 88 6.36 2.75 9.28
C LEU A 88 4.89 2.74 9.74
N VAL A 89 4.60 2.00 10.81
CA VAL A 89 3.24 1.95 11.39
C VAL A 89 2.84 3.31 11.95
N ALA A 90 3.75 4.02 12.63
CA ALA A 90 3.48 5.35 13.15
C ALA A 90 3.19 6.38 12.04
N THR A 91 4.03 6.41 10.99
CA THR A 91 3.85 7.28 9.82
C THR A 91 2.52 7.00 9.12
N TYR A 92 2.13 5.73 8.97
CA TYR A 92 0.82 5.36 8.43
C TYR A 92 -0.35 5.93 9.26
N VAL A 93 -0.29 5.82 10.59
CA VAL A 93 -1.34 6.35 11.46
C VAL A 93 -1.46 7.86 11.30
N GLU A 94 -0.34 8.58 11.18
CA GLU A 94 -0.37 10.01 10.95
C GLU A 94 -0.92 10.39 9.58
N ILE A 95 -0.59 9.66 8.51
CA ILE A 95 -1.20 9.86 7.18
C ILE A 95 -2.73 9.70 7.25
N GLU A 96 -3.20 8.62 7.89
CA GLU A 96 -4.64 8.39 8.09
C GLU A 96 -5.27 9.47 8.98
N ARG A 97 -4.56 9.98 10.00
CA ARG A 97 -5.01 11.07 10.87
C ARG A 97 -5.19 12.37 10.09
N PHE A 98 -4.23 12.72 9.23
CA PHE A 98 -4.34 13.89 8.35
C PHE A 98 -5.54 13.79 7.41
N ALA A 99 -5.84 12.59 6.90
CA ALA A 99 -7.04 12.32 6.12
C ALA A 99 -8.34 12.21 6.96
N GLN A 100 -8.27 12.49 8.26
CA GLN A 100 -9.39 12.34 9.21
C GLN A 100 -10.02 10.95 9.18
N PHE A 101 -9.21 9.92 8.90
CA PHE A 101 -9.62 8.53 8.72
C PHE A 101 -10.70 8.33 7.65
N GLN A 102 -10.79 9.24 6.68
CA GLN A 102 -11.67 9.12 5.52
C GLN A 102 -10.91 8.46 4.37
N THR A 103 -11.60 7.65 3.58
CA THR A 103 -11.02 7.04 2.38
C THR A 103 -10.84 8.07 1.28
N SER A 104 -9.62 8.21 0.75
CA SER A 104 -9.29 9.08 -0.36
C SER A 104 -8.60 8.31 -1.49
N GLY A 105 -8.84 8.73 -2.73
CA GLY A 105 -8.08 8.30 -3.90
C GLY A 105 -8.21 6.82 -4.28
N SER A 106 -7.29 6.40 -5.15
CA SER A 106 -7.05 5.02 -5.55
C SER A 106 -5.59 4.89 -5.93
N LEU A 107 -4.99 3.73 -5.64
CA LEU A 107 -3.66 3.39 -6.13
C LEU A 107 -3.60 3.50 -7.67
N LEU A 108 -2.44 3.85 -8.21
CA LEU A 108 -2.21 4.04 -9.66
C LEU A 108 -2.36 2.71 -10.43
N SER A 109 -1.74 1.66 -9.90
CA SER A 109 -1.68 0.32 -10.49
C SER A 109 -2.21 -0.71 -9.48
N PRO A 110 -3.51 -0.69 -9.13
CA PRO A 110 -4.06 -1.49 -8.03
C PRO A 110 -4.09 -3.00 -8.34
N THR A 111 -3.97 -3.39 -9.61
CA THR A 111 -4.11 -4.78 -10.07
C THR A 111 -2.91 -5.30 -10.86
N GLU A 112 -2.16 -4.43 -11.53
CA GLU A 112 -1.05 -4.83 -12.40
C GLU A 112 0.17 -5.23 -11.57
N GLY A 113 0.70 -6.44 -11.80
CA GLY A 113 1.83 -6.98 -11.05
C GLY A 113 1.51 -7.45 -9.62
N ARG A 114 0.28 -7.23 -9.13
CA ARG A 114 -0.11 -7.56 -7.74
C ARG A 114 0.05 -9.05 -7.43
N PRO A 115 0.68 -9.43 -6.30
CA PRO A 115 0.80 -10.83 -5.90
C PRO A 115 -0.57 -11.53 -5.77
N SER A 116 -0.60 -12.82 -6.09
CA SER A 116 -1.83 -13.60 -6.20
C SER A 116 -2.54 -13.74 -4.84
N GLU A 117 -1.74 -13.79 -3.78
CA GLU A 117 -2.09 -13.87 -2.36
C GLU A 117 -2.92 -12.66 -1.95
N VAL A 118 -2.46 -11.46 -2.34
CA VAL A 118 -3.18 -10.20 -2.08
C VAL A 118 -4.54 -10.21 -2.77
N ALA A 119 -4.58 -10.64 -4.04
CA ALA A 119 -5.84 -10.75 -4.78
C ALA A 119 -6.79 -11.77 -4.16
N ALA A 120 -6.28 -12.89 -3.64
CA ALA A 120 -7.05 -13.90 -2.93
C ALA A 120 -7.58 -13.40 -1.59
N TRP A 121 -6.75 -12.71 -0.80
CA TRP A 121 -7.14 -12.09 0.46
C TRP A 121 -8.24 -11.04 0.29
N MET A 122 -8.10 -10.17 -0.72
CA MET A 122 -9.11 -9.15 -1.04
C MET A 122 -10.49 -9.77 -1.34
N LYS A 123 -10.54 -10.97 -1.93
CA LYS A 123 -11.79 -11.72 -2.19
C LYS A 123 -12.40 -12.33 -0.92
N ARG A 124 -11.62 -12.58 0.13
CA ARG A 124 -12.03 -13.27 1.37
C ARG A 124 -12.50 -12.30 2.47
N ALA A 125 -13.08 -11.16 2.11
CA ALA A 125 -13.57 -10.14 3.03
C ALA A 125 -12.49 -9.56 3.98
N ARG A 126 -11.21 -9.67 3.62
CA ARG A 126 -10.11 -8.88 4.22
C ARG A 126 -9.99 -9.01 5.74
N LYS A 127 -10.08 -10.23 6.25
CA LYS A 127 -9.84 -10.47 7.67
C LYS A 127 -8.38 -10.10 8.00
N LEU A 128 -8.18 -9.44 9.15
CA LEU A 128 -6.84 -9.13 9.69
C LEU A 128 -6.24 -10.41 10.29
N VAL A 129 -5.75 -11.26 9.40
CA VAL A 129 -5.07 -12.52 9.69
C VAL A 129 -3.91 -12.65 8.73
N ASP A 130 -2.85 -13.32 9.16
CA ASP A 130 -1.71 -13.59 8.30
C ASP A 130 -2.15 -14.48 7.14
N PHE A 131 -1.73 -14.11 5.95
CA PHE A 131 -2.01 -14.88 4.74
C PHE A 131 -0.84 -15.83 4.50
N ASN A 132 -1.12 -17.12 4.29
CA ASN A 132 -0.09 -18.10 3.99
C ASN A 132 0.57 -17.78 2.64
N ILE A 133 1.88 -17.56 2.64
CA ILE A 133 2.69 -17.35 1.44
C ILE A 133 3.38 -18.67 1.13
N ASP A 134 3.01 -19.32 0.02
CA ASP A 134 3.54 -20.64 -0.35
C ASP A 134 4.97 -20.55 -0.91
N ASP A 135 5.27 -19.49 -1.67
CA ASP A 135 6.57 -19.20 -2.25
C ASP A 135 7.00 -17.78 -1.89
N VAL A 136 7.86 -17.66 -0.88
CA VAL A 136 8.28 -16.38 -0.30
C VAL A 136 9.12 -15.55 -1.26
N ASP A 137 9.98 -16.19 -2.05
CA ASP A 137 10.83 -15.49 -3.03
C ASP A 137 9.98 -14.90 -4.13
N GLN A 138 9.09 -15.71 -4.72
CA GLN A 138 8.18 -15.25 -5.76
C GLN A 138 7.23 -14.17 -5.23
N PHE A 139 6.75 -14.30 -4.00
CA PHE A 139 5.93 -13.26 -3.37
C PHE A 139 6.72 -11.96 -3.26
N GLY A 140 7.94 -11.99 -2.74
CA GLY A 140 8.78 -10.81 -2.57
C GLY A 140 9.08 -10.10 -3.89
N GLU A 141 9.45 -10.83 -4.93
CA GLU A 141 9.69 -10.29 -6.27
C GLU A 141 8.44 -9.62 -6.85
N ASN A 142 7.30 -10.32 -6.81
CA ASN A 142 6.03 -9.78 -7.29
C ASN A 142 5.57 -8.57 -6.47
N TRP A 143 5.80 -8.61 -5.15
CA TRP A 143 5.44 -7.54 -4.24
C TRP A 143 6.25 -6.28 -4.55
N LEU A 144 7.57 -6.38 -4.69
CA LEU A 144 8.44 -5.27 -5.06
C LEU A 144 8.08 -4.69 -6.43
N CYS A 145 7.80 -5.55 -7.41
CA CYS A 145 7.33 -5.12 -8.73
C CYS A 145 6.02 -4.33 -8.63
N TRP A 146 5.04 -4.86 -7.88
CA TRP A 146 3.75 -4.21 -7.66
C TRP A 146 3.88 -2.88 -6.90
N TRP A 147 4.68 -2.84 -5.84
CA TRP A 147 4.98 -1.63 -5.06
C TRP A 147 5.54 -0.53 -5.97
N ARG A 148 6.57 -0.84 -6.75
CA ARG A 148 7.22 0.11 -7.67
C ARG A 148 6.29 0.60 -8.79
N ASN A 149 5.39 -0.25 -9.29
CA ASN A 149 4.38 0.16 -10.28
C ASN A 149 3.32 1.14 -9.72
N ASN A 150 3.23 1.27 -8.40
CA ASN A 150 2.36 2.24 -7.73
C ASN A 150 3.11 3.51 -7.32
N GLN A 151 4.43 3.53 -7.44
CA GLN A 151 5.21 4.75 -7.23
C GLN A 151 5.04 5.69 -8.42
N SER A 152 5.08 6.99 -8.14
CA SER A 152 5.08 8.06 -9.13
C SER A 152 6.24 8.99 -8.83
N ASP A 153 6.65 9.79 -9.81
CA ASP A 153 7.56 10.91 -9.58
C ASP A 153 6.97 11.91 -8.56
N ASP A 154 5.64 11.91 -8.40
CA ASP A 154 4.91 12.67 -7.39
C ASP A 154 4.40 11.75 -6.27
N TRP A 155 5.10 11.76 -5.13
CA TRP A 155 4.74 10.94 -3.97
C TRP A 155 3.36 11.27 -3.39
N SER A 156 2.83 12.48 -3.62
CA SER A 156 1.47 12.83 -3.17
C SER A 156 0.39 11.96 -3.82
N ALA A 157 0.66 11.39 -5.00
CA ALA A 157 -0.25 10.46 -5.66
C ALA A 157 -0.45 9.15 -4.85
N LEU A 158 0.46 8.84 -3.93
CA LEU A 158 0.36 7.71 -3.02
C LEU A 158 -0.36 8.07 -1.70
N ASN A 159 -0.85 9.31 -1.54
CA ASN A 159 -1.72 9.71 -0.43
C ASN A 159 -3.15 9.14 -0.59
N VAL A 160 -3.21 7.81 -0.66
CA VAL A 160 -4.43 7.02 -0.81
C VAL A 160 -4.71 6.35 0.53
N THR A 161 -5.77 6.78 1.20
CA THR A 161 -6.12 6.30 2.55
C THR A 161 -7.27 5.28 2.53
N GLY A 162 -7.42 4.57 3.64
CA GLY A 162 -8.47 3.58 3.83
C GLY A 162 -8.13 2.16 3.34
N PRO A 163 -9.14 1.27 3.22
CA PRO A 163 -8.90 -0.18 3.14
C PRO A 163 -8.18 -0.71 1.88
N ASN A 164 -8.03 0.11 0.84
CA ASN A 164 -7.33 -0.26 -0.41
C ASN A 164 -6.13 0.65 -0.70
N GLY A 165 -5.78 1.54 0.23
CA GLY A 165 -4.69 2.49 0.08
C GLY A 165 -3.37 1.96 0.62
N ILE A 166 -2.57 2.84 1.21
CA ILE A 166 -1.25 2.51 1.77
C ILE A 166 -1.29 1.43 2.87
N ARG A 167 -2.42 1.31 3.58
CA ARG A 167 -2.70 0.21 4.52
C ARG A 167 -2.46 -1.16 3.89
N LEU A 168 -2.81 -1.33 2.62
CA LEU A 168 -2.70 -2.62 1.94
C LEU A 168 -1.23 -3.07 1.85
N PHE A 169 -0.31 -2.14 1.55
CA PHE A 169 1.12 -2.45 1.49
C PHE A 169 1.67 -2.86 2.86
N LEU A 170 1.30 -2.16 3.93
CA LEU A 170 1.69 -2.54 5.29
C LEU A 170 1.19 -3.94 5.69
N LEU A 171 -0.07 -4.26 5.41
CA LEU A 171 -0.60 -5.59 5.71
C LEU A 171 0.16 -6.68 4.97
N THR A 172 0.49 -6.46 3.70
CA THR A 172 1.23 -7.43 2.89
C THR A 172 2.69 -7.56 3.28
N LEU A 173 3.33 -6.48 3.75
CA LEU A 173 4.66 -6.54 4.36
C LEU A 173 4.62 -7.34 5.66
N ALA A 174 3.56 -7.18 6.46
CA ALA A 174 3.41 -7.98 7.66
C ALA A 174 3.30 -9.48 7.36
N TRP A 175 2.59 -9.87 6.30
CA TRP A 175 2.55 -11.28 5.88
C TRP A 175 3.93 -11.78 5.45
N TRP A 176 4.66 -10.96 4.69
CA TRP A 176 6.00 -11.30 4.24
C TRP A 176 6.95 -11.50 5.43
N GLY A 177 7.06 -10.51 6.31
CA GLY A 177 7.91 -10.57 7.50
C GLY A 177 7.54 -11.75 8.40
N SER A 178 6.23 -12.01 8.60
CA SER A 178 5.79 -13.13 9.44
C SER A 178 6.17 -14.49 8.85
N THR A 179 6.25 -14.61 7.53
CA THR A 179 6.70 -15.86 6.89
C THR A 179 8.21 -16.03 7.01
N LEU A 180 8.96 -14.93 7.08
CA LEU A 180 10.41 -14.94 7.29
C LEU A 180 10.80 -15.25 8.73
N ASP A 181 10.02 -14.83 9.73
CA ASP A 181 10.27 -15.19 11.14
C ASP A 181 10.27 -16.72 11.36
N GLU A 182 9.62 -17.50 10.49
CA GLU A 182 9.61 -18.96 10.51
C GLU A 182 10.80 -19.60 9.77
N ALA A 183 11.50 -18.84 8.92
CA ALA A 183 12.58 -19.30 8.06
C ALA A 183 13.94 -18.75 8.52
N ASP A 184 14.91 -19.64 8.75
CA ASP A 184 16.29 -19.26 9.10
C ASP A 184 17.09 -18.94 7.81
N ASP A 185 16.70 -17.87 7.11
CA ASP A 185 17.24 -17.46 5.80
C ASP A 185 17.63 -15.97 5.77
N ASP A 186 18.90 -15.70 6.10
CA ASP A 186 19.46 -14.35 6.18
C ASP A 186 19.34 -13.56 4.86
N GLU A 187 19.43 -14.22 3.70
CA GLU A 187 19.39 -13.54 2.39
C GLU A 187 18.00 -12.95 2.13
N ARG A 188 16.95 -13.70 2.45
CA ARG A 188 15.57 -13.21 2.33
C ARG A 188 15.25 -12.11 3.32
N VAL A 189 15.80 -12.20 4.54
CA VAL A 189 15.66 -11.14 5.56
C VAL A 189 16.27 -9.83 5.07
N ILE A 190 17.43 -9.86 4.40
CA ILE A 190 18.05 -8.66 3.83
C ILE A 190 17.11 -8.00 2.81
N VAL A 191 16.54 -8.76 1.87
CA VAL A 191 15.63 -8.23 0.85
C VAL A 191 14.37 -7.60 1.49
N PHE A 192 13.86 -8.23 2.54
CA PHE A 192 12.72 -7.69 3.29
C PHE A 192 13.07 -6.39 4.02
N VAL A 193 14.23 -6.30 4.66
CA VAL A 193 14.69 -5.08 5.32
C VAL A 193 14.88 -3.94 4.32
N ASP A 194 15.49 -4.21 3.16
CA ASP A 194 15.62 -3.23 2.07
C ASP A 194 14.25 -2.72 1.61
N ALA A 195 13.25 -3.61 1.51
CA ALA A 195 11.88 -3.24 1.18
C ALA A 195 11.23 -2.35 2.26
N LEU A 196 11.46 -2.64 3.54
CA LEU A 196 10.98 -1.80 4.65
C LEU A 196 11.59 -0.39 4.58
N GLU A 197 12.89 -0.28 4.31
CA GLU A 197 13.55 1.02 4.16
C GLU A 197 13.00 1.81 2.97
N GLU A 198 12.79 1.16 1.81
CA GLU A 198 12.21 1.78 0.62
C GLU A 198 10.81 2.34 0.93
N VAL A 199 9.95 1.56 1.57
CA VAL A 199 8.57 1.97 1.92
C VAL A 199 8.57 3.09 2.95
N ARG A 200 9.49 3.04 3.91
CA ARG A 200 9.61 4.04 4.98
C ARG A 200 9.93 5.41 4.40
N VAL A 201 10.91 5.48 3.50
CA VAL A 201 11.27 6.73 2.82
C VAL A 201 10.08 7.29 2.04
N VAL A 202 9.35 6.43 1.31
CA VAL A 202 8.17 6.86 0.55
C VAL A 202 7.05 7.36 1.47
N PHE A 203 6.76 6.66 2.57
CA PHE A 203 5.73 7.07 3.52
C PHE A 203 6.07 8.39 4.19
N ASP A 204 7.35 8.63 4.54
CA ASP A 204 7.81 9.91 5.07
C ASP A 204 7.58 11.05 4.05
N HIS A 205 7.83 10.80 2.76
CA HIS A 205 7.52 11.77 1.70
C HIS A 205 6.01 12.02 1.53
N VAL A 206 5.18 10.98 1.58
CA VAL A 206 3.72 11.11 1.55
C VAL A 206 3.23 11.95 2.72
N LEU A 207 3.70 11.67 3.94
CA LEU A 207 3.32 12.42 5.14
C LEU A 207 3.69 13.91 5.01
N LEU A 208 4.92 14.20 4.53
CA LEU A 208 5.36 15.57 4.31
C LEU A 208 4.47 16.29 3.27
N ALA A 209 4.15 15.65 2.15
CA ALA A 209 3.26 16.22 1.14
C ALA A 209 1.87 16.52 1.70
N THR A 210 1.28 15.58 2.45
CA THR A 210 -0.03 15.75 3.08
C THR A 210 -0.05 16.91 4.09
N SER A 211 1.04 17.12 4.83
CA SER A 211 1.13 18.24 5.78
C SER A 211 1.09 19.60 5.09
N GLN A 212 1.74 19.74 3.92
CA GLN A 212 1.78 20.99 3.15
C GLN A 212 0.42 21.35 2.53
N GLU A 213 -0.36 20.35 2.10
CA GLU A 213 -1.71 20.58 1.57
C GLU A 213 -2.65 21.16 2.63
N SER A 214 -2.46 20.81 3.90
CA SER A 214 -3.30 21.29 4.99
C SER A 214 -3.11 22.79 5.28
N GLU A 215 -1.88 23.31 5.12
CA GLU A 215 -1.57 24.72 5.35
C GLU A 215 -2.08 25.63 4.22
N ALA A 216 -2.11 25.11 2.97
CA ALA A 216 -2.51 25.90 1.81
C ALA A 216 -4.00 26.29 1.82
N VAL A 217 -4.85 25.57 2.56
CA VAL A 217 -6.31 25.78 2.57
C VAL A 217 -6.74 26.87 3.56
N GLU A 218 -5.92 27.25 4.55
CA GLU A 218 -6.32 28.22 5.59
C GLU A 218 -6.22 29.70 5.18
N VAL A 219 -5.63 30.05 4.03
CA VAL A 219 -5.26 31.45 3.73
C VAL A 219 -6.36 32.25 2.99
N ASP A 220 -7.42 31.61 2.50
CA ASP A 220 -8.48 32.29 1.76
C ASP A 220 -9.82 32.21 2.50
N GLU A 221 -9.83 32.54 3.81
CA GLU A 221 -11.07 32.90 4.50
C GLU A 221 -11.54 34.22 3.85
N PRO A 222 -12.59 34.20 3.00
CA PRO A 222 -13.05 35.41 2.36
C PRO A 222 -13.50 36.37 3.46
N GLU A 223 -12.81 37.51 3.58
CA GLU A 223 -13.20 38.64 4.42
C GLU A 223 -14.67 38.93 4.15
N VAL A 224 -15.56 38.42 5.01
CA VAL A 224 -17.00 38.45 4.78
C VAL A 224 -17.39 39.93 4.71
N PRO A 225 -17.79 40.48 3.54
CA PRO A 225 -18.31 41.82 3.52
C PRO A 225 -19.60 41.80 4.34
N ALA A 226 -19.65 42.62 5.39
CA ALA A 226 -20.75 42.72 6.33
C ALA A 226 -22.09 42.84 5.58
N SER A 227 -22.81 41.73 5.42
CA SER A 227 -24.04 41.71 4.63
C SER A 227 -25.26 41.88 5.51
N GLN A 228 -26.03 42.90 5.13
CA GLN A 228 -27.18 43.44 5.81
C GLN A 228 -28.31 42.43 5.95
N SER A 229 -28.99 42.50 7.10
CA SER A 229 -30.19 41.77 7.46
C SER A 229 -31.24 41.72 6.33
N ARG A 230 -31.48 40.54 5.74
CA ARG A 230 -32.69 40.28 4.93
C ARG A 230 -33.53 39.14 5.48
N LYS A 231 -34.53 39.61 6.24
CA LYS A 231 -35.87 39.08 6.54
C LYS A 231 -36.31 37.76 5.88
N ARG A 232 -36.51 36.77 6.74
CA ARG A 232 -37.33 35.54 6.64
C ARG A 232 -38.37 35.49 5.52
N ARG A 233 -38.41 34.35 4.81
CA ARG A 233 -39.66 33.75 4.30
C ARG A 233 -39.72 32.26 4.66
N ARG A 234 -40.75 31.93 5.44
CA ARG A 234 -41.14 30.60 5.92
C ARG A 234 -41.91 29.90 4.81
N GLY A 235 -41.38 28.80 4.29
CA GLY A 235 -42.03 27.94 3.29
C GLY A 235 -42.09 26.51 3.79
N THR A 236 -43.30 26.08 4.15
CA THR A 236 -43.67 24.75 4.64
C THR A 236 -44.10 23.89 3.45
N VAL A 237 -43.48 22.73 3.14
CA VAL A 237 -44.24 21.60 2.54
C VAL A 237 -43.56 20.23 2.59
N SER A 238 -44.37 19.27 3.06
CA SER A 238 -44.67 17.92 2.55
C SER A 238 -43.62 16.81 2.40
N SER A 239 -43.85 15.82 3.26
CA SER A 239 -43.66 14.37 3.16
C SER A 239 -43.92 13.70 1.81
N SER A 240 -43.19 12.61 1.54
CA SER A 240 -43.81 11.30 1.23
C SER A 240 -42.81 10.16 1.29
N SER A 241 -43.08 9.20 2.17
CA SER A 241 -42.42 7.90 2.31
C SER A 241 -42.86 6.95 1.20
N VAL A 242 -41.94 6.23 0.56
CA VAL A 242 -42.26 5.09 -0.30
C VAL A 242 -41.49 3.85 0.17
N LYS A 243 -42.20 2.96 0.86
CA LYS A 243 -41.77 1.59 1.16
C LYS A 243 -41.80 0.77 -0.14
N LYS A 244 -40.69 0.12 -0.51
CA LYS A 244 -40.69 -0.88 -1.60
C LYS A 244 -40.40 -2.27 -1.04
N ALA A 245 -41.29 -3.19 -1.42
CA ALA A 245 -41.43 -4.53 -0.86
C ALA A 245 -40.40 -5.53 -1.36
N LYS A 246 -40.05 -6.45 -0.45
CA LYS A 246 -39.23 -7.65 -0.61
C LYS A 246 -40.01 -8.72 -1.39
N LYS A 247 -39.47 -9.17 -2.53
CA LYS A 247 -39.82 -10.41 -3.26
C LYS A 247 -38.49 -11.19 -3.33
N GLY A 248 -38.33 -12.45 -2.91
CA GLY A 248 -39.29 -13.54 -2.84
C GLY A 248 -39.05 -14.48 -4.02
N GLY A 249 -38.26 -15.53 -3.83
CA GLY A 249 -38.07 -16.65 -4.76
C GLY A 249 -36.60 -16.93 -5.08
N LYS A 250 -36.14 -18.18 -5.26
CA LYS A 250 -36.83 -19.48 -5.29
C LYS A 250 -35.72 -20.56 -5.39
N LYS A 251 -35.96 -21.68 -4.70
CA LYS A 251 -35.48 -23.06 -4.93
C LYS A 251 -33.97 -23.33 -4.95
#